data_AF-X1ATM9-F1
#
_entry.id   AF-X1ATM9-F1
#
_cell.length_a   1.000
_cell.length_b   1.000
_cell.length_c   1.000
_cell.angle_alpha   90.00
_cell.angle_beta   90.00
_cell.angle_gamma   90.00
#
_symmetry.space_group_name_H-M   'P 1'
#
loop_
_entity.id
_entity.type
_entity.pdbx_description
1 polymer ?
#
loop_
_entity_poly.entity_id
_entity_poly.type
_entity_poly.pdbx_seq_one_letter_code
_entity_poly.pdbx_strand_id
1 'polypeptide(L)'
;CAYGLLDGNSTFCPLQAVLDDAHFQMLKFFLRPPRINQAELSDSLKQIGEVIETPQKLYIRYIRPLLRSGQLSMPYPFEAEGEIDNVLVLANERMKQLLSQPVEHIDSATTSRVFQEIPGILPRLNVYEERRE
;
A
#
# COMPACT_ATOMS: atom_id res chain seq x y z
N CYS A 1 1.80 -11.77 11.17
CA CYS A 1 0.64 -12.14 10.33
C CYS A 1 -0.47 -11.15 10.60
N ALA A 2 -0.70 -10.17 9.72
CA ALA A 2 -1.64 -9.08 10.00
C ALA A 2 -2.45 -8.65 8.76
N TYR A 3 -2.41 -9.41 7.67
CA TYR A 3 -3.10 -9.09 6.42
C TYR A 3 -4.12 -10.17 6.12
N GLY A 4 -5.32 -9.77 5.74
CA GLY A 4 -6.37 -10.65 5.23
C GLY A 4 -7.07 -11.46 6.30
N LEU A 5 -6.94 -11.13 7.58
CA LEU A 5 -7.51 -11.92 8.66
C LEU A 5 -8.95 -11.49 8.93
N LEU A 6 -9.88 -12.43 8.84
CA LEU A 6 -11.28 -12.26 9.24
C LEU A 6 -11.68 -13.34 10.25
N ASP A 7 -12.82 -13.11 10.90
CA ASP A 7 -13.45 -14.06 11.84
C ASP A 7 -12.47 -14.60 12.90
N GLY A 8 -11.83 -13.68 13.62
CA GLY A 8 -10.88 -14.03 14.68
C GLY A 8 -9.64 -14.80 14.18
N ASN A 9 -9.24 -14.57 12.93
CA ASN A 9 -8.15 -15.26 12.23
C ASN A 9 -8.49 -16.69 11.77
N SER A 10 -9.76 -17.09 11.78
CA SER A 10 -10.20 -18.38 11.23
C SER A 10 -10.13 -18.40 9.70
N THR A 11 -10.22 -17.22 9.07
CA THR A 11 -10.39 -17.08 7.62
C THR A 11 -9.36 -16.12 7.04
N PHE A 12 -8.72 -16.54 5.95
CA PHE A 12 -7.93 -15.66 5.10
C PHE A 12 -8.78 -15.12 3.94
N CYS A 13 -8.85 -13.80 3.82
CA CYS A 13 -9.57 -13.07 2.79
C CYS A 13 -8.61 -12.18 2.00
N PRO A 14 -8.34 -12.48 0.70
CA PRO A 14 -7.44 -11.68 -0.12
C PRO A 14 -7.91 -10.23 -0.30
N LEU A 15 -9.23 -9.99 -0.35
CA LEU A 15 -9.80 -8.64 -0.40
C LEU A 15 -9.44 -7.86 0.88
N GLN A 16 -9.59 -8.49 2.05
CA GLN A 16 -9.21 -7.90 3.33
C GLN A 16 -7.70 -7.60 3.36
N ALA A 17 -6.86 -8.47 2.76
CA ALA A 17 -5.42 -8.23 2.70
C ALA A 17 -5.07 -6.96 1.91
N VAL A 18 -5.84 -6.63 0.86
CA VAL A 18 -5.68 -5.38 0.10
C VAL A 18 -6.07 -4.16 0.93
N LEU A 19 -7.16 -4.25 1.70
CA LEU A 19 -7.58 -3.18 2.61
C LEU A 19 -6.55 -2.97 3.73
N ASP A 20 -6.08 -4.06 4.34
CA ASP A 20 -5.06 -4.04 5.38
C ASP A 20 -3.77 -3.40 4.89
N ASP A 21 -3.32 -3.71 3.67
CA ASP A 21 -2.15 -3.05 3.08
C ASP A 21 -2.34 -1.53 2.98
N ALA A 22 -3.48 -1.06 2.45
CA ALA A 22 -3.76 0.38 2.38
C ALA A 22 -3.70 1.04 3.76
N HIS A 23 -4.31 0.42 4.78
CA HIS A 23 -4.26 0.92 6.15
C HIS A 23 -2.84 0.92 6.71
N PHE A 24 -2.04 -0.13 6.47
CA PHE A 24 -0.66 -0.17 6.93
C PHE A 24 0.21 0.88 6.25
N GLN A 25 -0.01 1.19 4.97
CA GLN A 25 0.71 2.29 4.31
C GLN A 25 0.38 3.64 4.96
N MET A 26 -0.88 3.87 5.33
CA MET A 26 -1.27 5.07 6.08
C MET A 26 -0.63 5.11 7.47
N LEU A 27 -0.67 4.00 8.22
CA LEU A 27 -0.03 3.91 9.54
C LEU A 27 1.48 4.16 9.45
N LYS A 28 2.18 3.59 8.46
CA LYS A 28 3.60 3.85 8.21
C LYS A 28 3.89 5.33 7.98
N PHE A 29 2.97 6.08 7.38
CA PHE A 29 3.10 7.52 7.23
C PHE A 29 2.93 8.23 8.59
N PHE A 30 1.88 7.93 9.34
CA PHE A 30 1.58 8.59 10.62
C PHE A 30 2.57 8.26 11.73
N LEU A 31 3.23 7.10 11.67
CA LEU A 31 4.27 6.70 12.62
C LEU A 31 5.65 7.31 12.31
N ARG A 32 5.79 8.09 11.22
CA ARG A 32 7.04 8.82 10.96
C ARG A 32 7.25 9.85 12.07
N PRO A 33 8.46 9.98 12.63
CA PRO A 33 8.76 11.02 13.60
C PRO A 33 8.43 12.40 13.00
N PRO A 34 7.74 13.27 13.75
CA PRO A 34 7.46 14.61 13.26
C PRO A 34 8.77 15.37 13.11
N ARG A 35 8.92 16.07 11.99
CA ARG A 35 10.03 16.99 11.80
C ARG A 35 9.61 18.30 12.45
N ILE A 36 10.18 18.57 13.62
CA ILE A 36 9.98 19.81 14.36
C ILE A 36 11.37 20.36 14.66
N ASN A 37 11.80 21.30 13.83
CA ASN A 37 13.07 22.00 14.00
C ASN A 37 12.90 23.50 13.75
N GLN A 38 13.88 24.30 14.17
CA GLN A 38 13.80 25.77 14.09
C GLN A 38 13.66 26.30 12.66
N ALA A 39 14.28 25.63 11.67
CA ALA A 39 14.18 26.04 10.28
C ALA A 39 12.75 25.84 9.75
N GLU A 40 12.15 24.66 9.97
CA GLU A 40 10.76 24.37 9.57
C GLU A 40 9.73 25.28 10.28
N LEU A 41 9.97 25.63 11.55
CA LEU A 41 9.12 26.57 12.29
C LEU A 41 9.20 27.98 11.69
N SER A 42 10.41 28.48 11.40
CA SER A 42 10.61 29.78 10.76
C SER A 42 9.95 29.84 9.38
N ASP A 43 10.11 28.79 8.58
CA ASP A 43 9.48 28.69 7.26
C ASP A 43 7.95 28.70 7.39
N SER A 44 7.39 27.94 8.34
CA SER A 44 5.95 27.89 8.57
C SER A 44 5.38 29.26 8.98
N LEU A 45 6.05 29.98 9.88
CA LEU A 45 5.63 31.34 10.29
C LEU A 45 5.66 32.32 9.11
N LYS A 46 6.68 32.25 8.27
CA LYS A 46 6.76 33.06 7.05
C LYS A 46 5.59 32.76 6.10
N GLN A 47 5.26 31.48 5.90
CA GLN A 47 4.13 31.07 5.06
C GLN A 47 2.80 31.62 5.60
N ILE A 48 2.58 31.54 6.92
CA ILE A 48 1.37 32.09 7.57
C ILE A 48 1.27 33.60 7.31
N GLY A 49 2.38 34.34 7.48
CA GLY A 49 2.43 35.78 7.21
C GLY A 49 2.09 36.11 5.75
N GLU A 50 2.69 35.41 4.79
CA GLU A 50 2.40 35.60 3.36
C GLU A 50 0.93 35.29 3.02
N VAL A 51 0.34 34.23 3.59
CA VAL A 51 -1.05 33.84 3.31
C VAL A 51 -2.05 34.81 3.93
N ILE A 52 -1.78 35.34 5.13
CA ILE A 52 -2.68 36.28 5.80
C ILE A 52 -2.77 37.63 5.08
N GLU A 53 -1.84 37.96 4.20
CA GLU A 53 -1.92 39.15 3.36
C GLU A 53 -2.77 38.92 2.10
N THR A 54 -2.92 37.67 1.65
CA THR A 54 -3.72 37.36 0.44
C THR A 54 -5.23 37.49 0.69
N PRO A 55 -6.06 37.86 -0.31
CA PRO A 55 -7.52 37.89 -0.17
C PRO A 55 -8.13 36.50 0.11
N GLN A 56 -7.55 35.45 -0.48
CA GLN A 56 -8.11 34.09 -0.43
C GLN A 56 -7.77 33.34 0.86
N LYS A 57 -6.68 33.72 1.56
CA LYS A 57 -6.18 33.04 2.77
C LYS A 57 -5.93 31.54 2.58
N LEU A 58 -5.55 31.12 1.37
CA LEU A 58 -5.32 29.72 1.02
C LEU A 58 -3.83 29.37 0.94
N TYR A 59 -3.46 28.19 1.43
CA TYR A 59 -2.09 27.67 1.44
C TYR A 59 -1.69 26.89 0.17
N ILE A 60 -2.46 27.03 -0.93
CA ILE A 60 -2.32 26.19 -2.15
C ILE A 60 -0.88 26.18 -2.70
N ARG A 61 -0.18 27.32 -2.66
CA ARG A 61 1.21 27.44 -3.14
C ARG A 61 2.18 26.55 -2.37
N TYR A 62 1.94 26.35 -1.07
CA TYR A 62 2.83 25.61 -0.17
C TYR A 62 2.46 24.13 -0.05
N ILE A 63 1.18 23.78 -0.27
CA ILE A 63 0.72 22.38 -0.23
C ILE A 63 1.32 21.55 -1.39
N ARG A 64 1.44 22.11 -2.59
CA ARG A 64 1.92 21.37 -3.77
C ARG A 64 3.33 20.77 -3.59
N PRO A 65 4.35 21.52 -3.10
CA PRO A 65 5.65 20.93 -2.76
C PRO A 65 5.56 19.81 -1.71
N LEU A 66 4.73 19.98 -0.69
CA LEU A 66 4.58 19.00 0.40
C LEU A 66 3.94 17.68 -0.05
N LEU A 67 2.99 17.75 -0.99
CA LEU A 67 2.43 16.56 -1.64
C LEU A 67 3.52 15.79 -2.40
N ARG A 68 4.38 16.49 -3.16
CA ARG A 68 5.46 15.87 -3.94
C ARG A 68 6.58 15.32 -3.06
N SER A 69 6.87 15.94 -1.92
CA SER A 69 7.89 15.48 -0.98
C SER A 69 7.40 14.32 -0.10
N GLY A 70 6.13 13.91 -0.20
CA GLY A 70 5.55 12.86 0.63
C GLY A 70 5.48 13.25 2.11
N GLN A 71 5.36 14.55 2.41
CA GLN A 71 5.15 15.09 3.75
C GLN A 71 3.68 15.23 4.13
N LEU A 72 2.78 14.99 3.17
CA LEU A 72 1.34 14.87 3.41
C LEU A 72 0.91 13.42 3.17
N SER A 73 -0.04 12.94 3.98
CA SER A 73 -0.65 11.63 3.75
C SER A 73 -1.43 11.69 2.44
N MET A 74 -1.27 10.66 1.61
CA MET A 74 -2.13 10.49 0.45
C MET A 74 -3.56 10.21 0.92
N PRO A 75 -4.58 10.60 0.12
CA PRO A 75 -5.96 10.21 0.39
C PRO A 75 -6.09 8.68 0.42
N TYR A 76 -7.17 8.20 1.04
CA TYR A 76 -7.43 6.76 1.08
C TYR A 76 -7.63 6.24 -0.35
N PRO A 77 -6.89 5.23 -0.81
CA PRO A 77 -6.89 4.82 -2.21
C PRO A 77 -8.21 4.23 -2.70
N PHE A 78 -9.09 3.83 -1.77
CA PHE A 78 -10.42 3.28 -2.09
C PHE A 78 -11.55 4.25 -1.69
N GLU A 79 -11.23 5.52 -1.50
CA GLU A 79 -12.23 6.57 -1.31
C GLU A 79 -13.11 6.66 -2.57
N ALA A 80 -14.42 6.68 -2.37
CA ALA A 80 -15.38 6.71 -3.45
C ALA A 80 -15.71 8.14 -3.87
N GLU A 81 -16.02 8.33 -5.16
CA GLU A 81 -16.50 9.61 -5.66
C GLU A 81 -17.99 9.80 -5.32
N GLY A 82 -18.32 10.93 -4.68
CA GLY A 82 -19.70 11.30 -4.35
C GLY A 82 -20.23 10.61 -3.08
N GLU A 83 -21.52 10.26 -3.08
CA GLU A 83 -22.21 9.72 -1.90
C GLU A 83 -22.30 8.17 -1.87
N ILE A 84 -21.64 7.47 -2.80
CA ILE A 84 -21.75 6.01 -2.92
C ILE A 84 -20.54 5.37 -2.24
N ASP A 85 -20.76 4.42 -1.32
CA ASP A 85 -19.66 3.60 -0.77
C ASP A 85 -19.24 2.52 -1.79
N ASN A 86 -18.05 2.69 -2.37
CA ASN A 86 -17.47 1.77 -3.35
C ASN A 86 -16.16 1.12 -2.86
N VAL A 87 -15.84 1.20 -1.56
CA VAL A 87 -14.54 0.74 -1.02
C VAL A 87 -14.26 -0.72 -1.41
N LEU A 88 -15.25 -1.61 -1.22
CA LEU A 88 -15.10 -3.03 -1.52
C LEU A 88 -14.95 -3.30 -3.02
N VAL A 89 -15.59 -2.51 -3.88
CA VAL A 89 -15.50 -2.64 -5.33
C VAL A 89 -14.08 -2.28 -5.79
N LEU A 90 -13.59 -1.12 -5.37
CA LEU A 90 -12.25 -0.64 -5.72
C LEU A 90 -11.15 -1.56 -5.17
N ALA A 91 -11.31 -2.05 -3.94
CA ALA A 91 -10.39 -3.02 -3.36
C ALA A 91 -10.39 -4.36 -4.12
N ASN A 92 -11.55 -4.81 -4.61
CA ASN A 92 -11.67 -6.03 -5.39
C ASN A 92 -11.01 -5.89 -6.77
N GLU A 93 -11.15 -4.73 -7.43
CA GLU A 93 -10.42 -4.44 -8.66
C GLU A 93 -8.92 -4.44 -8.44
N ARG A 94 -8.45 -3.81 -7.35
CA ARG A 94 -7.03 -3.82 -6.99
C ARG A 94 -6.52 -5.23 -6.69
N MET A 95 -7.30 -6.05 -6.00
CA MET A 95 -6.98 -7.46 -5.75
C MET A 95 -6.80 -8.23 -7.06
N LYS A 96 -7.74 -8.08 -8.01
CA LYS A 96 -7.64 -8.72 -9.34
C LYS A 96 -6.40 -8.28 -10.10
N GLN A 97 -6.05 -6.99 -10.05
CA GLN A 97 -4.83 -6.47 -10.68
C GLN A 97 -3.58 -7.12 -10.07
N LEU A 98 -3.49 -7.22 -8.74
CA LEU A 98 -2.35 -7.85 -8.06
C LEU A 98 -2.21 -9.33 -8.42
N LEU A 99 -3.33 -10.07 -8.43
CA LEU A 99 -3.34 -11.49 -8.79
C LEU A 99 -3.00 -11.75 -10.26
N SER A 100 -3.17 -10.76 -11.14
CA SER A 100 -2.80 -10.86 -12.55
C SER A 100 -1.33 -10.59 -12.84
N GLN A 101 -0.57 -10.11 -11.85
CA GLN A 101 0.85 -9.81 -12.04
C GLN A 101 1.65 -11.11 -12.20
N PRO A 102 2.70 -11.11 -13.04
CA PRO A 102 3.58 -12.26 -13.15
C PRO A 102 4.26 -12.52 -11.81
N VAL A 103 4.27 -13.78 -11.40
CA VAL A 103 4.97 -14.20 -10.18
C VAL A 103 6.44 -14.45 -10.47
N GLU A 104 7.30 -14.03 -9.55
CA GLU A 104 8.72 -14.38 -9.59
C GLU A 104 8.89 -15.81 -9.06
N HIS A 105 9.20 -16.74 -9.97
CA HIS A 105 9.46 -18.12 -9.60
C HIS A 105 10.87 -18.28 -9.03
N ILE A 106 11.00 -19.09 -7.98
CA ILE A 106 12.28 -19.57 -7.48
C ILE A 106 13.01 -20.38 -8.55
N ASP A 107 14.35 -20.38 -8.53
CA ASP A 107 15.13 -21.04 -9.56
C ASP A 107 14.92 -22.56 -9.61
N SER A 108 15.24 -23.16 -10.77
CA SER A 108 15.01 -24.58 -11.03
C SER A 108 15.84 -25.50 -10.12
N ALA A 109 17.06 -25.10 -9.73
CA ALA A 109 17.91 -25.91 -8.85
C ALA A 109 17.36 -25.93 -7.42
N THR A 110 16.93 -24.77 -6.92
CA THR A 110 16.25 -24.66 -5.62
C THR A 110 14.93 -25.44 -5.64
N THR A 111 14.14 -25.32 -6.70
CA THR A 111 12.87 -26.05 -6.83
C THR A 111 13.11 -27.57 -6.79
N SER A 112 14.08 -28.06 -7.58
CA SER A 112 14.41 -29.49 -7.61
C SER A 112 14.82 -30.02 -6.24
N ARG A 113 15.64 -29.26 -5.50
CA ARG A 113 16.04 -29.62 -4.13
C ARG A 113 14.85 -29.70 -3.19
N VAL A 114 13.94 -28.72 -3.24
CA VAL A 114 12.72 -28.69 -2.41
C VAL A 114 11.85 -29.92 -2.64
N PHE A 115 11.62 -30.30 -3.91
CA PHE A 115 10.81 -31.47 -4.24
C PHE A 115 11.47 -32.81 -3.88
N GLN A 116 12.81 -32.87 -3.84
CA GLN A 116 13.55 -34.06 -3.40
C GLN A 116 13.56 -34.22 -1.88
N GLU A 117 13.72 -33.11 -1.15
CA GLU A 117 13.91 -33.13 0.31
C GLU A 117 12.58 -33.17 1.08
N ILE A 118 11.51 -32.57 0.54
CA ILE A 118 10.24 -32.43 1.25
C ILE A 118 9.21 -33.40 0.65
N PRO A 119 8.89 -34.51 1.34
CA PRO A 119 7.89 -35.45 0.86
C PRO A 119 6.48 -34.85 0.90
N GLY A 120 5.63 -35.26 -0.04
CA GLY A 120 4.20 -34.89 -0.06
C GLY A 120 3.88 -33.56 -0.75
N ILE A 121 4.85 -32.88 -1.35
CA ILE A 121 4.58 -31.74 -2.24
C ILE A 121 3.90 -32.27 -3.51
N LEU A 122 2.80 -31.61 -3.92
CA LEU A 122 2.05 -32.00 -5.11
C LEU A 122 2.86 -31.74 -6.38
N PRO A 123 3.07 -32.72 -7.28
CA PRO A 123 3.85 -32.55 -8.51
C PRO A 123 3.38 -31.40 -9.41
N ARG A 124 2.05 -31.14 -9.48
CA ARG A 124 1.45 -30.02 -10.23
C ARG A 124 1.92 -28.62 -9.80
N LEU A 125 2.65 -28.51 -8.69
CA LEU A 125 3.22 -27.25 -8.23
C LEU A 125 4.63 -27.03 -8.82
N ASN A 126 5.20 -28.02 -9.50
CA ASN A 126 6.49 -27.94 -10.16
C ASN A 126 6.36 -27.37 -11.58
N VAL A 127 6.46 -26.05 -11.67
CA VAL A 127 6.41 -25.29 -12.95
C VAL A 127 7.52 -25.62 -13.95
N TYR A 128 8.52 -26.42 -13.56
CA TYR A 128 9.63 -26.87 -14.42
C TYR A 128 9.48 -28.30 -14.93
N GLU A 129 8.60 -29.12 -14.33
CA GLU A 129 8.30 -30.47 -14.82
C GLU A 129 7.27 -30.43 -15.96
N GLU A 130 6.24 -29.58 -15.86
CA GLU A 130 5.21 -29.43 -16.92
C GLU A 130 5.76 -28.85 -18.24
N ARG A 131 6.97 -28.27 -18.26
CA ARG A 131 7.62 -27.77 -19.50
C ARG A 131 8.47 -28.83 -20.22
N ARG A 132 8.55 -30.05 -19.71
CA ARG A 132 9.35 -31.15 -20.29
C ARG A 132 8.55 -32.13 -21.14
N GLU A 133 7.22 -31.96 -21.23
CA GLU A 133 6.32 -32.67 -22.15
C GLU A 133 5.91 -31.77 -23.31
#